data_AF-A0A2H9T445-F1
#
_entry.id   AF-A0A2H9T445-F1
#
_cell.length_a   1.000
_cell.length_b   1.000
_cell.length_c   1.000
_cell.angle_alpha   90.00
_cell.angle_beta   90.00
_cell.angle_gamma   90.00
#
_symmetry.space_group_name_H-M   'P 1'
#
loop_
_entity.id
_entity.type
_entity.pdbx_description
1 polymer ?
#
loop_
_entity_poly.entity_id
_entity_poly.type
_entity_poly.pdbx_seq_one_letter_code
_entity_poly.pdbx_strand_id
1 'polypeptide(L)' 'MCQWTENWLMKLNVEKCKHLELGSKQRTTNYTLTQLNNTFNIEKTTSEKDLGVVIDENLNFLVHVQKTVKKNQSNSWDHL' A
#
# COMPACT_ATOMS: atom_id res chain seq x y z
N MET A 1 -10.38 -8.16 -12.55
CA MET A 1 -9.02 -8.43 -12.03
C MET A 1 -8.94 -9.83 -11.41
N CYS A 2 -9.87 -10.23 -10.55
CA CYS A 2 -9.82 -11.51 -9.83
C CYS A 2 -9.79 -12.77 -10.71
N GLN A 3 -10.50 -12.77 -11.85
CA GLN A 3 -10.44 -13.89 -12.80
C GLN A 3 -9.01 -14.16 -13.30
N TRP A 4 -8.22 -13.11 -13.51
CA TRP A 4 -6.84 -13.27 -13.98
C TRP A 4 -6.02 -13.98 -12.90
N THR A 5 -6.06 -13.50 -11.65
CA THR A 5 -5.35 -14.15 -10.54
C THR A 5 -5.79 -15.61 -10.34
N GLU A 6 -7.06 -15.92 -10.56
CA GLU A 6 -7.57 -17.30 -10.49
C GLU A 6 -7.07 -18.17 -11.64
N ASN A 7 -7.09 -17.68 -12.87
CA ASN A 7 -6.60 -18.40 -14.05
C ASN A 7 -5.12 -18.77 -13.92
N TRP A 8 -4.33 -17.92 -13.28
CA TRP A 8 -2.89 -18.13 -13.06
C TRP A 8 -2.56 -18.78 -11.71
N LEU A 9 -3.58 -19.23 -10.95
CA LEU A 9 -3.43 -19.83 -9.62
C LEU A 9 -2.70 -18.94 -8.60
N MET A 10 -2.74 -17.61 -8.79
CA MET A 10 -2.13 -16.59 -7.94
C MET A 10 -3.14 -16.01 -6.94
N LYS A 11 -3.62 -16.83 -6.00
CA LYS A 11 -4.60 -16.38 -4.99
C LYS A 11 -4.06 -15.19 -4.21
N LEU A 12 -4.88 -14.15 -4.05
CA LEU A 12 -4.53 -12.96 -3.29
C LEU A 12 -4.78 -13.20 -1.80
N ASN A 13 -3.88 -12.68 -0.97
CA ASN A 13 -4.14 -12.52 0.45
C ASN A 13 -4.97 -11.26 0.65
N VAL A 14 -6.30 -11.45 0.69
CA VAL A 14 -7.26 -10.34 0.69
C VAL A 14 -7.12 -9.45 1.93
N GLU A 15 -6.73 -10.01 3.07
CA GLU A 15 -6.51 -9.25 4.32
C GLU A 15 -5.33 -8.27 4.22
N LYS A 16 -4.36 -8.55 3.33
CA LYS A 16 -3.22 -7.67 3.08
C LYS A 16 -3.45 -6.71 1.91
N CYS A 17 -4.55 -6.87 1.16
CA CYS A 17 -4.88 -5.97 0.06
C CYS A 17 -5.35 -4.64 0.63
N LYS A 18 -4.73 -3.55 0.15
CA LYS A 18 -5.08 -2.18 0.50
C LYS A 18 -5.26 -1.37 -0.77
N HIS A 19 -6.05 -0.30 -0.68
CA HIS A 19 -6.11 0.70 -1.74
C HIS A 19 -5.59 2.03 -1.22
N LEU A 20 -4.78 2.69 -2.05
CA LEU A 20 -4.29 4.04 -1.83
C LEU A 20 -4.97 4.94 -2.85
N GLU A 21 -5.66 5.97 -2.37
CA GLU A 21 -6.24 6.98 -3.25
C GLU A 21 -5.21 8.05 -3.52
N LEU A 22 -4.92 8.31 -4.80
CA LEU A 22 -3.99 9.35 -5.21
C LEU A 22 -4.75 10.52 -5.83
N GLY A 23 -4.42 11.73 -5.37
CA GLY A 23 -4.90 12.99 -5.95
C GLY A 23 -5.68 13.87 -4.97
N SER A 24 -5.91 15.13 -5.39
CA SER A 24 -6.47 16.17 -4.53
C SER A 24 -7.94 16.00 -4.16
N LYS A 25 -8.68 15.19 -4.94
CA LYS A 25 -10.09 14.93 -4.68
C LYS A 25 -10.23 13.66 -3.85
N GLN A 26 -10.52 13.83 -2.56
CA GLN A 26 -10.94 12.71 -1.74
C GLN A 26 -12.21 12.11 -2.33
N ARG A 27 -12.14 10.82 -2.65
CA ARG A 27 -13.29 10.02 -3.05
C ARG A 27 -13.64 9.13 -1.87
N THR A 28 -14.93 9.01 -1.59
CA THR A 28 -15.43 8.04 -0.61
C THR A 28 -15.79 6.74 -1.35
N THR A 29 -14.90 6.31 -2.24
CA THR A 29 -15.16 5.12 -3.06
C THR A 29 -14.72 3.90 -2.27
N ASN A 30 -15.68 3.07 -1.88
CA ASN A 30 -15.40 1.76 -1.32
C ASN A 30 -14.98 0.83 -2.46
N TYR A 31 -13.78 0.26 -2.35
CA TYR A 31 -13.29 -0.76 -3.28
C TYR A 31 -13.56 -2.15 -2.73
N THR A 32 -13.97 -3.06 -3.59
CA THR A 32 -14.23 -4.46 -3.21
C THR A 32 -13.43 -5.42 -4.09
N LEU A 33 -13.10 -6.57 -3.51
CA LEU A 33 -12.43 -7.69 -4.18
C LEU A 33 -13.28 -8.94 -4.03
N THR A 34 -13.62 -9.61 -5.13
CA THR A 34 -14.34 -10.89 -5.09
C THR A 34 -13.39 -12.04 -5.36
N GLN A 35 -13.30 -13.02 -4.45
CA GLN A 35 -12.47 -14.22 -4.61
C GLN A 35 -13.22 -15.43 -4.04
N LEU A 36 -13.25 -16.55 -4.76
CA LEU A 36 -13.94 -17.79 -4.34
C LEU A 36 -15.40 -17.55 -3.91
N ASN A 37 -16.15 -16.76 -4.69
CA ASN A 37 -17.55 -16.37 -4.42
C ASN A 37 -17.78 -15.49 -3.17
N ASN A 38 -16.72 -15.02 -2.52
CA ASN A 38 -16.82 -14.07 -1.41
C ASN A 38 -16.37 -12.68 -1.86
N THR A 39 -17.07 -11.64 -1.42
CA THR A 39 -16.72 -10.25 -1.68
C THR A 39 -16.20 -9.60 -0.40
N PHE A 40 -15.03 -8.99 -0.50
CA PHE A 40 -14.31 -8.37 0.61
C PHE A 40 -14.16 -6.87 0.34
N ASN A 41 -14.32 -6.05 1.38
CA ASN A 41 -13.96 -4.64 1.28
C ASN A 41 -12.43 -4.51 1.41
N ILE A 42 -11.83 -3.70 0.55
CA ILE A 42 -10.41 -3.42 0.58
C ILE A 42 -10.17 -2.26 1.56
N GLU A 43 -9.22 -2.42 2.47
CA GLU A 43 -8.85 -1.38 3.43
C GLU A 43 -8.21 -0.18 2.73
N LYS A 44 -8.64 1.04 3.10
CA LYS A 44 -7.97 2.27 2.66
C LYS A 44 -6.68 2.49 3.44
N THR A 45 -5.59 2.79 2.74
CA THR A 45 -4.33 3.28 3.34
C THR A 45 -4.04 4.72 2.91
N THR A 46 -3.27 5.45 3.72
CA THR A 46 -2.82 6.82 3.42
C THR A 46 -1.38 6.87 2.90
N SER A 47 -0.64 5.77 3.02
CA SER A 47 0.69 5.63 2.42
C SER A 47 1.01 4.17 2.13
N GLU A 48 1.85 3.94 1.14
CA GLU A 48 2.36 2.61 0.78
C GLU A 48 3.86 2.70 0.48
N LYS A 49 4.61 1.64 0.79
CA LYS A 49 6.03 1.56 0.45
C LYS A 49 6.21 0.60 -0.70
N ASP A 50 6.67 1.10 -1.84
CA ASP A 50 6.95 0.27 -3.00
C ASP A 50 8.35 0.55 -3.56
N LEU A 51 9.08 -0.52 -3.90
CA LEU A 51 10.46 -0.49 -4.38
C LEU A 51 11.43 0.40 -3.58
N GLY A 52 11.17 0.58 -2.28
CA GLY A 52 11.98 1.42 -1.39
C GLY A 52 11.50 2.87 -1.24
N VAL A 53 10.58 3.32 -2.08
CA VAL A 53 9.98 4.65 -2.01
C VAL A 53 8.69 4.58 -1.18
N VAL A 54 8.42 5.62 -0.40
CA VAL A 54 7.14 5.73 0.32
C VAL A 54 6.31 6.77 -0.41
N ILE A 55 5.13 6.37 -0.83
CA ILE A 55 4.17 7.22 -1.54
C ILE A 55 3.00 7.45 -0.60
N ASP A 56 2.63 8.71 -0.38
CA ASP A 56 1.43 9.07 0.37
C ASP A 56 0.29 9.52 -0.54
N GLU A 57 -0.93 9.56 0.01
CA GLU A 57 -2.16 9.92 -0.71
C GLU A 57 -2.12 11.33 -1.32
N ASN A 58 -1.30 12.23 -0.75
CA ASN A 58 -1.14 13.61 -1.19
C ASN A 58 0.04 13.78 -2.16
N LEU A 59 0.73 12.70 -2.52
CA LEU A 59 1.96 12.71 -3.32
C LEU A 59 3.05 13.61 -2.70
N ASN A 60 3.07 13.71 -1.37
CA ASN A 60 4.12 14.38 -0.64
C ASN A 60 5.24 13.39 -0.29
N PHE A 61 6.49 13.88 -0.27
CA PHE A 61 7.68 13.08 0.03
C PHE A 61 8.19 13.25 1.46
N LEU A 62 7.55 14.09 2.28
CA LEU A 62 7.98 14.38 3.65
C LEU A 62 8.08 13.10 4.49
N VAL A 63 7.07 12.22 4.42
CA VAL A 63 7.09 10.93 5.12
C VAL A 63 8.24 10.04 4.63
N HIS A 64 8.49 10.01 3.31
CA HIS A 64 9.60 9.27 2.74
C HIS A 64 10.94 9.77 3.26
N VAL A 65 11.18 11.09 3.20
CA VAL A 65 12.41 11.73 3.67
C VAL A 65 12.64 11.43 5.15
N GLN A 66 11.63 11.61 6.00
CA GLN A 66 11.72 11.32 7.43
C GLN A 66 12.09 9.86 7.71
N LYS A 67 11.44 8.91 7.01
CA LYS A 67 11.72 7.47 7.16
C LYS A 67 13.15 7.13 6.72
N THR A 68 13.62 7.71 5.62
CA THR A 68 14.99 7.50 5.11
C THR A 68 16.04 8.06 6.06
N VAL A 69 15.86 9.29 6.55
CA VAL A 69 16.78 9.92 7.52
C VAL A 69 16.85 9.11 8.81
N LYS A 70 15.69 8.73 9.37
CA LYS A 70 15.64 7.93 10.61
C LYS A 70 16.35 6.59 10.45
N LYS A 71 16.15 5.89 9.32
CA LYS A 71 16.84 4.63 9.03
C LYS A 71 18.36 4.82 8.98
N ASN A 72 18.85 5.89 8.36
CA ASN A 72 20.28 6.16 8.32
C ASN A 72 20.86 6.51 9.70
N GLN A 73 20.10 7.21 10.54
CA GLN A 73 20.50 7.46 11.92
C GLN A 73 20.61 6.15 12.72
N SER A 74 19.61 5.27 12.68
CA SER A 74 19.69 3.98 13.39
C SER A 74 20.89 3.14 12.93
N ASN A 75 21.11 3.06 11.62
CA ASN A 75 22.25 2.33 11.07
C ASN A 75 23.60 2.93 11.51
N SER A 76 23.67 4.23 11.76
CA SER A 76 24.89 4.88 12.25
C SER A 76 25.21 4.50 13.70
N TRP A 77 24.21 4.16 14.52
CA TRP A 77 24.40 3.71 15.90
C TRP A 77 24.74 2.22 15.99
N ASP A 78 24.41 1.41 14.98
CA ASP A 78 24.76 -0.02 14.92
C ASP A 78 26.26 -0.26 14.60
N HIS A 79 27.00 0.80 14.29
CA HIS A 79 28.44 0.76 13.97
C HIS A 79 29.33 1.42 15.04
N LEU A 80 28.75 1.72 16.22
CA LEU A 80 29.45 2.17 17.43
C LEU A 80 29.26 1.14 18.55
#